data_AF-A0A2G4IGH4-F1
#
_entry.id   AF-A0A2G4IGH4-F1
#
_cell.length_a   1.000
_cell.length_b   1.000
_cell.length_c   1.000
_cell.angle_alpha   90.00
_cell.angle_beta   90.00
_cell.angle_gamma   90.00
#
_symmetry.space_group_name_H-M   'P 1'
#
loop_
_entity.id
_entity.type
_entity.pdbx_description
1 polymer ?
#
loop_
_entity_poly.entity_id
_entity_poly.type
_entity_poly.pdbx_seq_one_letter_code
_entity_poly.pdbx_strand_id
1 'polypeptide(L)'
;MVRACVYLAERQRRACAISALVLQRRLRRTSRQAGVEHLGERGHQENLSWRHGVWHSRTNFGARVVPRYPLRVTRRFSFVCPRPVARPQAVSSILDRVVVVLHKPQDPINIGATVRAMKNMGVGTLRLVQPCPYDPWRIEGVAHGTRDVVSKITHFNSLAEAVADCVKVAAFAGKRRAVKWSVVTPREMAPILLDASADGPVAIVFGQEDHGLAAELLDQAHLLVHIPTTEHASLNLAQAVLVALYELHLTAGDATRVLAPPKKEEGPATHDEWERFYTEAARALAALDFFRTRNETQVMRAVRSLAVRAEPDSRELKMMRSMCFEVLRTIGRIQNATAASRAVDREE
;
A
#
# COMPACT_ATOMS: atom_id res chain seq x y z
N MET A 1 -10.46 -12.26 -29.41
CA MET A 1 -10.10 -12.88 -28.11
C MET A 1 -9.59 -11.89 -27.06
N VAL A 2 -8.68 -10.95 -27.37
CA VAL A 2 -8.10 -10.02 -26.37
C VAL A 2 -9.13 -9.07 -25.71
N ARG A 3 -10.18 -8.66 -26.41
CA ARG A 3 -11.24 -7.79 -25.86
C ARG A 3 -12.17 -8.47 -24.83
N ALA A 4 -12.32 -9.79 -24.88
CA ALA A 4 -13.17 -10.53 -23.94
C ALA A 4 -12.50 -10.71 -22.56
N CYS A 5 -11.17 -10.88 -22.53
CA CYS A 5 -10.41 -11.01 -21.28
C CYS A 5 -10.35 -9.69 -20.49
N VAL A 6 -10.27 -8.55 -21.16
CA VAL A 6 -10.30 -7.23 -20.48
C VAL A 6 -11.67 -6.97 -19.83
N TYR A 7 -12.75 -7.36 -20.53
CA TYR A 7 -14.11 -7.19 -20.02
C TYR A 7 -14.41 -8.09 -18.79
N LEU A 8 -13.90 -9.32 -18.78
CA LEU A 8 -14.03 -10.24 -17.63
C LEU A 8 -13.22 -9.76 -16.41
N ALA A 9 -12.01 -9.23 -16.62
CA ALA A 9 -11.18 -8.68 -15.56
C ALA A 9 -11.78 -7.41 -14.92
N GLU A 10 -12.41 -6.52 -15.70
CA GLU A 10 -13.10 -5.34 -15.18
C GLU A 10 -14.37 -5.71 -14.40
N ARG A 11 -15.09 -6.76 -14.83
CA ARG A 11 -16.30 -7.24 -14.14
C ARG A 11 -15.98 -7.86 -12.77
N GLN A 12 -14.86 -8.58 -12.64
CA GLN A 12 -14.39 -9.09 -11.35
C GLN A 12 -13.94 -7.97 -10.40
N ARG A 13 -13.24 -6.94 -10.89
CA ARG A 13 -12.87 -5.77 -10.07
C ARG A 13 -14.09 -5.03 -9.52
N ARG A 14 -15.16 -4.89 -10.32
CA ARG A 14 -16.40 -4.22 -9.89
C ARG A 14 -17.17 -5.03 -8.83
N ALA A 15 -17.16 -6.37 -8.92
CA ALA A 15 -17.81 -7.22 -7.91
C ALA A 15 -17.11 -7.17 -6.53
N CYS A 16 -15.77 -7.11 -6.50
CA CYS A 16 -15.01 -6.93 -5.27
C CYS A 16 -15.21 -5.53 -4.65
N ALA A 17 -15.28 -4.48 -5.48
CA ALA A 17 -15.51 -3.11 -5.01
C ALA A 17 -16.89 -2.93 -4.34
N ILE A 18 -17.93 -3.57 -4.87
CA ILE A 18 -19.29 -3.54 -4.29
C ILE A 18 -19.31 -4.24 -2.93
N SER A 19 -18.62 -5.37 -2.79
CA SER A 19 -18.53 -6.11 -1.53
C SER A 19 -17.79 -5.33 -0.44
N ALA A 20 -16.70 -4.63 -0.79
CA ALA A 20 -15.96 -3.76 0.11
C ALA A 20 -16.78 -2.55 0.58
N LEU A 21 -17.62 -1.98 -0.31
CA LEU A 21 -18.48 -0.84 0.01
C LEU A 21 -19.64 -1.23 0.95
N VAL A 22 -20.18 -2.43 0.79
CA VAL A 22 -21.22 -2.98 1.69
C VAL A 22 -20.65 -3.24 3.08
N LEU A 23 -19.41 -3.73 3.17
CA LEU A 23 -18.70 -3.95 4.44
C LEU A 23 -18.37 -2.62 5.16
N GLN A 24 -17.89 -1.61 4.42
CA GLN A 24 -17.63 -0.27 4.96
C GLN A 24 -18.90 0.43 5.44
N ARG A 25 -20.05 0.23 4.78
CA ARG A 25 -21.34 0.78 5.22
C ARG A 25 -21.87 0.11 6.49
N ARG A 26 -21.60 -1.19 6.69
CA ARG A 26 -21.90 -1.91 7.94
C ARG A 26 -21.04 -1.38 9.11
N LEU A 27 -19.74 -1.17 8.89
CA LEU A 27 -18.81 -0.67 9.91
C LEU A 27 -19.07 0.80 10.31
N ARG A 28 -19.55 1.64 9.39
CA ARG A 28 -19.95 3.04 9.69
C ARG A 28 -21.27 3.15 10.45
N ARG A 29 -22.17 2.16 10.34
CA ARG A 29 -23.40 2.12 11.16
C ARG A 29 -23.10 1.76 12.62
N THR A 30 -22.13 0.87 12.86
CA THR A 30 -21.69 0.50 14.21
C THR A 30 -20.89 1.61 14.90
N SER A 31 -20.10 2.41 14.17
CA SER A 31 -19.33 3.50 14.78
C SER A 31 -20.18 4.71 15.19
N ARG A 32 -21.31 4.97 14.52
CA ARG A 32 -22.28 6.00 14.94
C ARG A 32 -23.05 5.65 16.21
N GLN A 33 -23.15 4.38 16.57
CA GLN A 33 -23.73 3.97 17.86
C GLN A 33 -22.75 4.12 19.04
N ALA A 34 -21.47 4.39 18.79
CA ALA A 34 -20.41 4.36 19.81
C ALA A 34 -19.87 5.74 20.27
N GLY A 35 -20.39 6.86 19.75
CA GLY A 35 -20.17 8.22 20.30
C GLY A 35 -18.74 8.59 20.73
N VAL A 36 -17.82 8.78 19.79
CA VAL A 36 -16.46 9.30 20.08
C VAL A 36 -16.14 10.51 19.19
N GLU A 37 -15.97 11.69 19.81
CA GLU A 37 -15.50 12.93 19.17
C GLU A 37 -13.96 13.05 19.23
N HIS A 38 -13.38 13.65 18.19
CA HIS A 38 -11.94 13.86 18.00
C HIS A 38 -11.44 15.18 18.61
N LEU A 39 -10.32 15.14 19.34
CA LEU A 39 -9.49 16.31 19.66
C LEU A 39 -8.12 16.14 18.98
N GLY A 40 -7.71 17.16 18.23
CA GLY A 40 -6.50 17.16 17.41
C GLY A 40 -5.24 17.52 18.21
N GLU A 41 -4.12 16.86 17.86
CA GLU A 41 -2.81 17.11 18.44
C GLU A 41 -2.00 18.09 17.57
N ARG A 42 -1.50 19.16 18.21
CA ARG A 42 -0.42 20.01 17.69
C ARG A 42 0.90 19.54 18.32
N GLY A 43 1.91 19.30 17.49
CA GLY A 43 3.21 18.78 17.90
C GLY A 43 4.09 19.79 18.63
N HIS A 44 4.84 19.29 19.62
CA HIS A 44 6.01 19.93 20.21
C HIS A 44 7.19 18.95 20.14
N GLN A 45 8.33 19.39 19.61
CA GLN A 45 9.60 18.68 19.65
C GLN A 45 10.40 19.13 20.88
N GLU A 46 10.70 18.20 21.79
CA GLU A 46 11.66 18.39 22.90
C GLU A 46 13.02 17.80 22.51
N ASN A 47 14.09 18.58 22.64
CA ASN A 47 15.46 18.10 22.47
C ASN A 47 15.97 17.49 23.78
N LEU A 48 16.21 16.18 23.76
CA LEU A 48 16.74 15.40 24.88
C LEU A 48 18.22 15.07 24.66
N SER A 49 19.04 15.15 25.71
CA SER A 49 20.44 14.72 25.67
C SER A 49 20.75 13.71 26.77
N TRP A 50 21.60 12.73 26.45
CA TRP A 50 21.89 11.55 27.27
C TRP A 50 23.27 11.66 27.93
N ARG A 51 23.33 11.63 29.27
CA ARG A 51 24.59 11.58 30.04
C ARG A 51 24.39 10.77 31.33
N HIS A 52 25.38 9.96 31.70
CA HIS A 52 25.39 9.13 32.92
C HIS A 52 24.11 8.29 33.15
N GLY A 53 23.59 7.68 32.08
CA GLY A 53 22.44 6.78 32.17
C GLY A 53 21.09 7.46 32.42
N VAL A 54 21.02 8.80 32.38
CA VAL A 54 19.80 9.57 32.64
C VAL A 54 19.58 10.63 31.55
N TRP A 55 18.33 10.85 31.17
CA TRP A 55 17.93 11.89 30.21
C TRP A 55 17.79 13.26 30.91
N HIS A 56 18.39 14.30 30.35
CA HIS A 56 18.24 15.68 30.82
C HIS A 56 17.47 16.52 29.81
N SER A 57 16.41 17.21 30.25
CA SER A 57 15.75 18.29 29.53
C SER A 57 16.23 19.65 30.09
N ARG A 58 16.54 20.61 29.21
CA ARG A 58 16.82 22.00 29.60
C ARG A 58 15.69 22.89 29.10
N THR A 59 14.86 23.39 30.00
CA THR A 59 13.95 24.52 29.74
C THR A 59 14.52 25.78 30.36
N ASN A 60 14.92 26.74 29.54
CA ASN A 60 15.36 28.07 29.98
C ASN A 60 14.12 28.97 30.12
N PHE A 61 13.76 29.40 31.34
CA PHE A 61 12.99 30.63 31.54
C PHE A 61 13.38 31.30 32.87
N GLY A 62 13.72 32.58 32.78
CA GLY A 62 14.18 33.43 33.88
C GLY A 62 13.09 33.68 34.94
N ALA A 63 13.55 33.81 36.19
CA ALA A 63 12.74 34.04 37.36
C ALA A 63 12.01 35.40 37.33
N ARG A 64 10.70 35.39 37.56
CA ARG A 64 9.96 36.50 38.17
C ARG A 64 9.23 35.98 39.41
N VAL A 65 9.45 36.66 40.53
CA VAL A 65 8.89 36.39 41.86
C VAL A 65 7.49 36.97 41.95
N VAL A 66 6.48 36.18 42.34
CA VAL A 66 5.16 36.63 42.84
C VAL A 66 4.63 35.58 43.84
N PRO A 67 3.95 35.96 44.95
CA PRO A 67 4.09 35.29 46.24
C PRO A 67 3.11 34.14 46.55
N ARG A 68 3.50 33.35 47.56
CA ARG A 68 2.79 32.19 48.14
C ARG A 68 1.48 32.59 48.81
N TYR A 69 0.38 31.91 48.43
CA TYR A 69 -0.78 31.67 49.29
C TYR A 69 -1.00 30.15 49.43
N PRO A 70 -1.37 29.63 50.61
CA PRO A 70 -1.55 28.21 50.81
C PRO A 70 -2.99 27.82 50.48
N LEU A 71 -3.19 26.90 49.54
CA LEU A 71 -4.43 26.13 49.45
C LEU A 71 -4.10 24.66 49.68
N ARG A 72 -4.47 24.19 50.87
CA ARG A 72 -4.69 22.78 51.15
C ARG A 72 -5.86 22.32 50.27
N VAL A 73 -5.58 21.41 49.34
CA VAL A 73 -6.62 20.55 48.75
C VAL A 73 -6.13 19.11 48.85
N THR A 74 -6.68 18.40 49.82
CA THR A 74 -6.60 16.94 49.93
C THR A 74 -7.55 16.31 48.92
N ARG A 75 -7.03 15.88 47.77
CA ARG A 75 -7.66 14.83 46.95
C ARG A 75 -6.59 13.93 46.34
N ARG A 76 -6.50 12.69 46.84
CA ARG A 76 -5.81 11.59 46.15
C ARG A 76 -6.58 11.33 44.85
N PHE A 77 -6.04 11.77 43.72
CA PHE A 77 -6.45 11.26 42.42
C PHE A 77 -5.75 9.92 42.21
N SER A 78 -6.49 8.83 42.36
CA SER A 78 -6.08 7.52 41.88
C SER A 78 -6.07 7.58 40.36
N PHE A 79 -4.89 7.70 39.76
CA PHE A 79 -4.72 7.47 38.33
C PHE A 79 -5.01 5.99 38.05
N VAL A 80 -6.23 5.69 37.58
CA VAL A 80 -6.51 4.41 36.95
C VAL A 80 -5.87 4.49 35.57
N CYS A 81 -4.71 3.86 35.42
CA CYS A 81 -4.08 3.66 34.12
C CYS A 81 -5.10 2.93 33.24
N PRO A 82 -5.51 3.48 32.08
CA PRO A 82 -6.39 2.75 31.16
C PRO A 82 -5.72 1.42 30.84
N ARG A 83 -6.45 0.31 31.04
CA ARG A 83 -5.97 -1.01 30.61
C ARG A 83 -5.48 -0.89 29.16
N PRO A 84 -4.29 -1.40 28.81
CA PRO A 84 -3.82 -1.37 27.43
C PRO A 84 -4.90 -2.00 26.57
N VAL A 85 -5.42 -1.21 25.63
CA VAL A 85 -6.41 -1.69 24.66
C VAL A 85 -5.79 -2.91 23.99
N ALA A 86 -6.42 -4.07 24.17
CA ALA A 86 -5.94 -5.32 23.61
C ALA A 86 -5.69 -5.09 22.11
N ARG A 87 -4.47 -5.41 21.65
CA ARG A 87 -4.16 -5.41 20.21
C ARG A 87 -5.24 -6.27 19.53
N PRO A 88 -5.85 -5.83 18.42
CA PRO A 88 -6.77 -6.68 17.68
C PRO A 88 -6.06 -8.02 17.43
N GLN A 89 -6.72 -9.12 17.80
CA GLN A 89 -6.18 -10.46 17.60
C GLN A 89 -5.79 -10.57 16.12
N ALA A 90 -4.54 -10.99 15.87
CA ALA A 90 -4.03 -11.13 14.52
C ALA A 90 -4.96 -12.07 13.75
N VAL A 91 -5.67 -11.54 12.78
CA VAL A 91 -6.41 -12.34 11.81
C VAL A 91 -5.34 -13.19 11.13
N SER A 92 -5.44 -14.52 11.22
CA SER A 92 -4.45 -15.42 10.61
C SER A 92 -4.38 -15.13 9.12
N SER A 93 -3.20 -14.76 8.64
CA SER A 93 -2.96 -14.52 7.22
C SER A 93 -2.87 -15.87 6.52
N ILE A 94 -3.30 -15.95 5.26
CA ILE A 94 -3.08 -17.14 4.43
C ILE A 94 -1.58 -17.45 4.27
N LEU A 95 -0.72 -16.43 4.42
CA LEU A 95 0.73 -16.53 4.38
C LEU A 95 1.32 -17.23 5.61
N ASP A 96 0.56 -17.41 6.70
CA ASP A 96 1.02 -18.14 7.89
C ASP A 96 1.32 -19.62 7.56
N ARG A 97 0.72 -20.16 6.49
CA ARG A 97 0.94 -21.53 6.00
C ARG A 97 2.05 -21.63 4.94
N VAL A 98 2.67 -20.51 4.57
CA VAL A 98 3.81 -20.48 3.66
C VAL A 98 5.10 -20.69 4.45
N VAL A 99 5.90 -21.65 3.99
CA VAL A 99 7.18 -22.03 4.56
C VAL A 99 8.30 -21.66 3.59
N VAL A 100 9.27 -20.88 4.05
CA VAL A 100 10.50 -20.62 3.30
C VAL A 100 11.53 -21.67 3.70
N VAL A 101 12.10 -22.36 2.72
CA VAL A 101 13.16 -23.36 2.95
C VAL A 101 14.44 -22.92 2.24
N LEU A 102 15.52 -22.75 3.00
CA LEU A 102 16.85 -22.48 2.46
C LEU A 102 17.71 -23.74 2.58
N HIS A 103 18.17 -24.26 1.45
CA HIS A 103 19.01 -25.43 1.38
C HIS A 103 20.49 -25.05 1.27
N LYS A 104 21.26 -25.35 2.32
CA LYS A 104 22.70 -25.07 2.45
C LYS A 104 23.07 -23.59 2.18
N PRO A 105 22.37 -22.60 2.79
CA PRO A 105 22.80 -21.20 2.65
C PRO A 105 24.24 -21.03 3.13
N GLN A 106 25.07 -20.37 2.34
CA GLN A 106 26.50 -20.24 2.58
C GLN A 106 26.87 -18.97 3.35
N ASP A 107 26.06 -17.91 3.23
CA ASP A 107 26.31 -16.62 3.88
C ASP A 107 25.22 -16.26 4.92
N PRO A 108 25.57 -16.04 6.20
CA PRO A 108 24.61 -15.59 7.22
C PRO A 108 23.94 -14.26 6.88
N ILE A 109 24.55 -13.40 6.05
CA ILE A 109 23.95 -12.16 5.56
C ILE A 109 22.69 -12.47 4.73
N ASN A 110 22.73 -13.52 3.90
CA ASN A 110 21.58 -13.92 3.10
C ASN A 110 20.45 -14.50 3.96
N ILE A 111 20.79 -15.20 5.04
CA ILE A 111 19.78 -15.66 6.02
C ILE A 111 19.10 -14.44 6.66
N GLY A 112 19.87 -13.45 7.13
CA GLY A 112 19.31 -12.25 7.74
C GLY A 112 18.48 -11.40 6.77
N ALA A 113 18.96 -11.22 5.54
CA ALA A 113 18.21 -10.53 4.49
C ALA A 113 16.92 -11.28 4.11
N THR A 114 16.93 -12.61 4.11
CA THR A 114 15.74 -13.45 3.93
C THR A 114 14.73 -13.25 5.05
N VAL A 115 15.16 -13.29 6.31
CA VAL A 115 14.31 -13.02 7.48
C VAL A 115 13.65 -11.64 7.39
N ARG A 116 14.41 -10.62 6.94
CA ARG A 116 13.87 -9.28 6.70
C ARG A 116 12.83 -9.26 5.58
N ALA A 117 13.09 -9.95 4.47
CA ALA A 117 12.13 -10.07 3.36
C ALA A 117 10.83 -10.75 3.80
N MET A 118 10.94 -11.84 4.56
CA MET A 118 9.82 -12.55 5.18
C MET A 118 8.96 -11.62 6.04
N LYS A 119 9.60 -10.86 6.94
CA LYS A 119 8.89 -9.90 7.81
C LYS A 119 8.18 -8.81 7.01
N ASN A 120 8.82 -8.27 5.98
CA ASN A 120 8.23 -7.25 5.11
C ASN A 120 6.97 -7.75 4.38
N MET A 121 6.96 -9.03 4.00
CA MET A 121 5.89 -9.65 3.20
C MET A 121 4.88 -10.44 4.03
N GLY A 122 5.06 -10.54 5.36
CA GLY A 122 4.12 -11.19 6.27
C GLY A 122 4.25 -12.71 6.37
N VAL A 123 5.40 -13.29 5.98
CA VAL A 123 5.67 -14.73 6.15
C VAL A 123 6.46 -14.96 7.44
N GLY A 124 6.05 -15.94 8.24
CA GLY A 124 6.59 -16.17 9.59
C GLY A 124 7.49 -17.40 9.76
N THR A 125 7.53 -18.32 8.79
CA THR A 125 8.11 -19.66 8.97
C THR A 125 9.32 -19.88 8.08
N LEU A 126 10.50 -20.03 8.68
CA LEU A 126 11.77 -20.32 8.01
C LEU A 126 12.33 -21.68 8.44
N ARG A 127 12.69 -22.50 7.47
CA ARG A 127 13.38 -23.79 7.64
C ARG A 127 14.75 -23.73 6.99
N LEU A 128 15.78 -24.10 7.73
CA LEU A 128 17.16 -24.16 7.24
C LEU A 128 17.60 -25.62 7.13
N VAL A 129 18.02 -26.03 5.95
CA VAL A 129 18.61 -27.36 5.73
C VAL A 129 20.12 -27.20 5.66
N GLN A 130 20.83 -27.79 6.62
CA GLN A 130 22.30 -27.77 6.68
C GLN A 130 22.92 -26.36 6.44
N PRO A 131 22.52 -25.30 7.18
CA PRO A 131 23.02 -23.94 6.96
C PRO A 131 24.49 -23.78 7.37
N CYS A 132 25.15 -22.74 6.85
CA CYS A 132 26.40 -22.25 7.40
C CYS A 132 26.25 -21.88 8.90
N PRO A 133 27.31 -21.97 9.72
CA PRO A 133 27.27 -21.45 11.09
C PRO A 133 26.89 -19.97 11.10
N TYR A 134 25.92 -19.60 11.94
CA TYR A 134 25.48 -18.22 12.09
C TYR A 134 25.15 -17.90 13.55
N ASP A 135 25.23 -16.62 13.90
CA ASP A 135 24.83 -16.12 15.21
C ASP A 135 23.44 -15.47 15.09
N PRO A 136 22.40 -16.01 15.76
CA PRO A 136 21.05 -15.42 15.76
C PRO A 136 21.04 -13.94 16.16
N TRP A 137 21.92 -13.51 17.09
CA TRP A 137 22.01 -12.11 17.50
C TRP A 137 22.48 -11.20 16.36
N ARG A 138 23.40 -11.67 15.52
CA ARG A 138 23.86 -10.92 14.34
C ARG A 138 22.76 -10.81 13.29
N ILE A 139 21.94 -11.86 13.13
CA ILE A 139 20.77 -11.81 12.24
C ILE A 139 19.78 -10.74 12.71
N GLU A 140 19.48 -10.68 14.02
CA GLU A 140 18.61 -9.65 14.59
C GLU A 140 19.17 -8.22 14.42
N GLY A 141 20.49 -8.08 14.42
CA GLY A 141 21.16 -6.80 14.13
C GLY A 141 21.00 -6.33 12.68
N VAL A 142 21.01 -7.26 11.71
CA VAL A 142 20.77 -6.96 10.28
C VAL A 142 19.28 -6.74 9.99
N ALA A 143 18.42 -7.41 10.75
CA ALA A 143 16.97 -7.42 10.55
C ALA A 143 16.24 -6.94 11.83
N HIS A 144 16.35 -5.65 12.14
CA HIS A 144 15.66 -5.07 13.29
C HIS A 144 14.16 -5.39 13.31
N GLY A 145 13.64 -5.80 14.48
CA GLY A 145 12.21 -6.11 14.67
C GLY A 145 11.75 -7.46 14.12
N THR A 146 12.67 -8.41 13.89
CA THR A 146 12.37 -9.75 13.34
C THR A 146 12.53 -10.91 14.33
N ARG A 147 12.72 -10.61 15.62
CA ARG A 147 12.90 -11.63 16.68
C ARG A 147 11.80 -12.70 16.72
N ASP A 148 10.58 -12.35 16.32
CA ASP A 148 9.45 -13.27 16.22
C ASP A 148 9.56 -14.30 15.08
N VAL A 149 10.31 -13.98 14.01
CA VAL A 149 10.65 -14.93 12.93
C VAL A 149 11.90 -15.71 13.31
N VAL A 150 12.95 -15.04 13.81
CA VAL A 150 14.24 -15.66 14.19
C VAL A 150 14.05 -16.75 15.25
N SER A 151 13.21 -16.50 16.26
CA SER A 151 12.92 -17.48 17.33
C SER A 151 12.17 -18.73 16.86
N LYS A 152 11.58 -18.71 15.65
CA LYS A 152 10.84 -19.82 15.06
C LYS A 152 11.63 -20.59 14.00
N ILE A 153 12.90 -20.23 13.75
CA ILE A 153 13.72 -20.91 12.76
C ILE A 153 13.92 -22.37 13.17
N THR A 154 13.62 -23.28 12.26
CA THR A 154 13.80 -24.73 12.44
C THR A 154 14.90 -25.25 11.52
N HIS A 155 15.63 -26.26 12.00
CA HIS A 155 16.79 -26.82 11.33
C HIS A 155 16.55 -28.27 10.96
N PHE A 156 17.00 -28.67 9.77
CA PHE A 156 16.81 -30.01 9.22
C PHE A 156 18.11 -30.54 8.60
N ASN A 157 18.24 -31.87 8.54
CA ASN A 157 19.41 -32.52 7.97
C ASN A 157 19.27 -32.75 6.46
N SER A 158 18.03 -32.87 5.96
CA SER A 158 17.74 -33.09 4.54
C SER A 158 16.57 -32.24 4.06
N LEU A 159 16.50 -32.03 2.73
CA LEU A 159 15.36 -31.33 2.13
C LEU A 159 14.06 -32.09 2.34
N ALA A 160 14.11 -33.41 2.23
CA ALA A 160 12.95 -34.29 2.41
C ALA A 160 12.31 -34.12 3.79
N GLU A 161 13.10 -34.06 4.86
CA GLU A 161 12.60 -33.76 6.21
C GLU A 161 11.97 -32.37 6.30
N ALA A 162 12.61 -31.37 5.68
CA ALA A 162 12.17 -29.98 5.74
C ALA A 162 10.87 -29.70 4.99
N VAL A 163 10.42 -30.59 4.10
CA VAL A 163 9.18 -30.43 3.33
C VAL A 163 8.16 -31.54 3.56
N ALA A 164 8.43 -32.47 4.48
CA ALA A 164 7.63 -33.69 4.68
C ALA A 164 6.16 -33.44 5.03
N ASP A 165 5.86 -32.35 5.72
CA ASP A 165 4.51 -31.92 6.11
C ASP A 165 3.85 -30.98 5.10
N CYS A 166 4.54 -30.61 4.02
CA CYS A 166 4.03 -29.66 3.02
C CYS A 166 3.22 -30.36 1.93
N VAL A 167 2.01 -29.86 1.67
CA VAL A 167 1.11 -30.40 0.62
C VAL A 167 1.53 -29.98 -0.79
N LYS A 168 2.31 -28.92 -0.91
CA LYS A 168 2.85 -28.44 -2.19
C LYS A 168 4.23 -27.82 -1.96
N VAL A 169 5.15 -28.13 -2.87
CA VAL A 169 6.55 -27.68 -2.83
C VAL A 169 6.92 -27.05 -4.17
N ALA A 170 7.36 -25.80 -4.15
CA ALA A 170 7.87 -25.08 -5.31
C ALA A 170 9.37 -24.81 -5.16
N ALA A 171 10.17 -25.27 -6.11
CA ALA A 171 11.62 -25.10 -6.09
C ALA A 171 12.07 -24.04 -7.10
N PHE A 172 12.92 -23.11 -6.64
CA PHE A 172 13.47 -22.04 -7.46
C PHE A 172 14.74 -22.48 -8.18
N ALA A 173 14.78 -22.30 -9.50
CA ALA A 173 15.91 -22.68 -10.35
C ALA A 173 16.28 -21.60 -11.37
N GLY A 174 17.57 -21.30 -11.48
CA GLY A 174 18.09 -20.26 -12.37
C GLY A 174 18.19 -20.65 -13.85
N LYS A 175 18.64 -21.88 -14.16
CA LYS A 175 18.78 -22.37 -15.55
C LYS A 175 17.70 -23.37 -15.90
N ARG A 176 17.14 -23.27 -17.12
CA ARG A 176 16.28 -24.28 -17.72
C ARG A 176 17.07 -25.59 -17.88
N ARG A 177 16.84 -26.56 -16.98
CA ARG A 177 17.34 -27.92 -17.17
C ARG A 177 16.34 -28.66 -18.07
N ALA A 178 16.86 -29.48 -18.98
CA ALA A 178 16.17 -30.02 -20.16
C ALA A 178 15.10 -31.10 -19.88
N VAL A 179 14.40 -31.03 -18.74
CA VAL A 179 13.41 -32.04 -18.34
C VAL A 179 11.99 -31.48 -18.49
N LYS A 180 11.03 -32.36 -18.79
CA LYS A 180 9.60 -32.13 -19.10
C LYS A 180 8.78 -31.51 -17.95
N TRP A 181 9.34 -30.63 -17.13
CA TRP A 181 8.63 -30.10 -15.96
C TRP A 181 7.86 -28.84 -16.34
N SER A 182 6.72 -28.65 -15.66
CA SER A 182 5.99 -27.38 -15.73
C SER A 182 6.82 -26.32 -15.00
N VAL A 183 7.50 -25.49 -15.78
CA VAL A 183 8.24 -24.33 -15.29
C VAL A 183 7.30 -23.14 -15.30
N VAL A 184 7.09 -22.54 -14.13
CA VAL A 184 6.24 -21.37 -13.93
C VAL A 184 7.05 -20.18 -13.45
N THR A 185 6.50 -18.98 -13.63
CA THR A 185 7.04 -17.76 -13.04
C THR A 185 6.57 -17.60 -11.59
N PRO A 186 7.21 -16.75 -10.77
CA PRO A 186 6.74 -16.48 -9.40
C PRO A 186 5.28 -15.99 -9.34
N ARG A 187 4.86 -15.23 -10.35
CA ARG A 187 3.47 -14.75 -10.49
C ARG A 187 2.48 -15.88 -10.73
N GLU A 188 2.84 -16.86 -11.53
CA GLU A 188 2.01 -18.04 -11.82
C GLU A 188 2.03 -19.03 -10.64
N MET A 189 3.17 -19.14 -9.94
CA MET A 189 3.32 -19.96 -8.73
C MET A 189 2.42 -19.48 -7.59
N ALA A 190 2.33 -18.17 -7.36
CA ALA A 190 1.65 -17.61 -6.21
C ALA A 190 0.19 -18.11 -6.00
N PRO A 191 -0.72 -18.01 -7.00
CA PRO A 191 -2.08 -18.53 -6.83
C PRO A 191 -2.10 -20.04 -6.60
N ILE A 192 -1.24 -20.81 -7.28
CA ILE A 192 -1.19 -22.28 -7.15
C ILE A 192 -0.82 -22.69 -5.71
N LEU A 193 0.18 -22.03 -5.12
CA LEU A 193 0.60 -22.31 -3.75
C LEU A 193 -0.43 -21.84 -2.72
N LEU A 194 -1.02 -20.65 -2.92
CA LEU A 194 -2.02 -20.13 -1.98
C LEU A 194 -3.30 -20.96 -2.01
N ASP A 195 -3.74 -21.43 -3.18
CA ASP A 195 -4.88 -22.35 -3.28
C ASP A 195 -4.59 -23.67 -2.53
N ALA A 196 -3.41 -24.27 -2.76
CA ALA A 196 -2.99 -25.48 -2.05
C ALA A 196 -2.80 -25.27 -0.54
N SER A 197 -2.53 -24.04 -0.10
CA SER A 197 -2.37 -23.73 1.33
C SER A 197 -3.65 -23.95 2.15
N ALA A 198 -4.81 -24.06 1.50
CA ALA A 198 -6.06 -24.44 2.14
C ALA A 198 -6.00 -25.84 2.78
N ASP A 199 -5.27 -26.76 2.13
CA ASP A 199 -5.18 -28.17 2.52
C ASP A 199 -4.02 -28.48 3.47
N GLY A 200 -3.02 -27.59 3.56
CA GLY A 200 -1.89 -27.73 4.49
C GLY A 200 -0.74 -26.75 4.22
N PRO A 201 0.39 -26.88 4.92
CA PRO A 201 1.57 -26.04 4.69
C PRO A 201 2.08 -26.15 3.26
N VAL A 202 2.56 -25.04 2.69
CA VAL A 202 3.21 -25.03 1.37
C VAL A 202 4.63 -24.48 1.47
N ALA A 203 5.56 -25.03 0.69
CA ALA A 203 6.96 -24.65 0.74
C ALA A 203 7.44 -23.96 -0.54
N ILE A 204 8.22 -22.89 -0.37
CA ILE A 204 9.11 -22.36 -1.40
C ILE A 204 10.55 -22.68 -1.03
N VAL A 205 11.28 -23.34 -1.94
CA VAL A 205 12.62 -23.89 -1.70
C VAL A 205 13.64 -23.15 -2.54
N PHE A 206 14.72 -22.72 -1.89
CA PHE A 206 15.87 -22.07 -2.52
C PHE A 206 17.15 -22.84 -2.20
N GLY A 207 18.04 -22.91 -3.17
CA GLY A 207 19.33 -23.61 -3.04
C GLY A 207 20.48 -22.70 -2.64
N GLN A 208 21.69 -23.22 -2.81
CA GLN A 208 22.95 -22.53 -2.54
C GLN A 208 23.15 -21.35 -3.49
N GLU A 209 23.87 -20.34 -3.05
CA GLU A 209 24.13 -19.10 -3.79
C GLU A 209 24.87 -19.34 -5.12
N ASP A 210 25.83 -20.26 -5.14
CA ASP A 210 26.74 -20.56 -6.25
C ASP A 210 26.18 -21.61 -7.23
N HIS A 211 25.50 -22.63 -6.71
CA HIS A 211 25.11 -23.83 -7.45
C HIS A 211 23.60 -24.06 -7.50
N GLY A 212 22.83 -23.31 -6.72
CA GLY A 212 21.39 -23.49 -6.59
C GLY A 212 21.03 -24.86 -5.98
N LEU A 213 19.92 -25.43 -6.45
CA LEU A 213 19.48 -26.77 -6.07
C LEU A 213 20.09 -27.83 -6.99
N ALA A 214 20.50 -28.95 -6.41
CA ALA A 214 20.92 -30.13 -7.14
C ALA A 214 19.73 -30.74 -7.91
N ALA A 215 20.00 -31.50 -8.98
CA ALA A 215 18.92 -32.02 -9.85
C ALA A 215 17.97 -32.93 -9.08
N GLU A 216 18.53 -33.75 -8.21
CA GLU A 216 17.85 -34.75 -7.38
C GLU A 216 16.96 -34.09 -6.30
N LEU A 217 17.26 -32.84 -5.96
CA LEU A 217 16.44 -32.03 -5.04
C LEU A 217 15.30 -31.34 -5.77
N LEU A 218 15.54 -30.95 -7.03
CA LEU A 218 14.48 -30.43 -7.89
C LEU A 218 13.41 -31.52 -8.11
N ASP A 219 13.81 -32.79 -8.28
CA ASP A 219 12.88 -33.93 -8.48
C ASP A 219 11.86 -34.11 -7.35
N GLN A 220 12.16 -33.59 -6.15
CA GLN A 220 11.26 -33.63 -4.99
C GLN A 220 10.20 -32.52 -5.00
N ALA A 221 10.31 -31.54 -5.90
CA ALA A 221 9.38 -30.43 -6.00
C ALA A 221 8.22 -30.73 -6.94
N HIS A 222 7.05 -30.18 -6.61
CA HIS A 222 5.84 -30.30 -7.42
C HIS A 222 5.79 -29.24 -8.52
N LEU A 223 6.52 -28.14 -8.34
CA LEU A 223 6.58 -26.99 -9.25
C LEU A 223 8.01 -26.49 -9.37
N LEU A 224 8.45 -26.19 -10.58
CA LEU A 224 9.66 -25.40 -10.79
C LEU A 224 9.32 -23.96 -11.03
N VAL A 225 10.04 -23.09 -10.34
CA VAL A 225 9.87 -21.66 -10.45
C VAL A 225 11.12 -21.05 -11.04
N HIS A 226 10.96 -20.37 -12.16
CA HIS A 226 12.02 -19.60 -12.79
C HIS A 226 11.68 -18.12 -12.69
N ILE A 227 12.55 -17.34 -12.05
CA ILE A 227 12.43 -15.88 -12.01
C ILE A 227 12.94 -15.34 -13.34
N PRO A 228 12.09 -14.68 -14.17
CA PRO A 228 12.54 -14.11 -15.42
C PRO A 228 13.60 -13.02 -15.18
N THR A 229 14.78 -13.17 -15.77
CA THR A 229 15.87 -12.19 -15.76
C THR A 229 16.35 -11.92 -17.19
N THR A 230 17.26 -10.95 -17.35
CA THR A 230 18.06 -10.83 -18.58
C THR A 230 19.09 -11.96 -18.66
N GLU A 231 20.00 -11.90 -19.64
CA GLU A 231 21.12 -12.85 -19.81
C GLU A 231 21.97 -13.06 -18.54
N HIS A 232 22.03 -12.05 -17.66
CA HIS A 232 22.67 -12.17 -16.36
C HIS A 232 21.70 -12.76 -15.32
N ALA A 233 21.53 -14.09 -15.36
CA ALA A 233 20.60 -14.84 -14.52
C ALA A 233 21.18 -15.27 -13.16
N SER A 234 21.83 -14.35 -12.44
CA SER A 234 22.47 -14.60 -11.13
C SER A 234 21.89 -13.67 -10.06
N LEU A 235 20.68 -13.97 -9.58
CA LEU A 235 20.08 -13.25 -8.46
C LEU A 235 20.70 -13.69 -7.14
N ASN A 236 20.93 -12.74 -6.23
CA ASN A 236 21.28 -13.08 -4.85
C ASN A 236 20.13 -13.87 -4.19
N LEU A 237 20.46 -14.81 -3.31
CA LEU A 237 19.50 -15.67 -2.61
C LEU A 237 18.35 -14.89 -1.97
N ALA A 238 18.65 -13.86 -1.17
CA ALA A 238 17.63 -13.08 -0.49
C ALA A 238 16.79 -12.23 -1.47
N GLN A 239 17.35 -11.83 -2.61
CA GLN A 239 16.59 -11.16 -3.68
C GLN A 239 15.60 -12.10 -4.35
N ALA A 240 16.02 -13.35 -4.64
CA ALA A 240 15.12 -14.37 -5.18
C ALA A 240 13.97 -14.67 -4.22
N VAL A 241 14.27 -14.81 -2.92
CA VAL A 241 13.27 -14.96 -1.86
C VAL A 241 12.32 -13.76 -1.82
N LEU A 242 12.85 -12.53 -1.87
CA LEU A 242 12.03 -11.32 -1.85
C LEU A 242 11.03 -11.27 -3.02
N VAL A 243 11.45 -11.62 -4.24
CA VAL A 243 10.57 -11.65 -5.42
C VAL A 243 9.44 -12.67 -5.25
N ALA A 244 9.77 -13.87 -4.75
CA ALA A 244 8.78 -14.91 -4.49
C ALA A 244 7.75 -14.47 -3.44
N LEU A 245 8.24 -13.95 -2.31
CA LEU A 245 7.41 -13.48 -1.21
C LEU A 245 6.55 -12.27 -1.62
N TYR A 246 7.06 -11.39 -2.47
CA TYR A 246 6.30 -10.26 -2.98
C TYR A 246 5.09 -10.70 -3.82
N GLU A 247 5.27 -11.64 -4.76
CA GLU A 247 4.15 -12.15 -5.58
C GLU A 247 3.14 -12.93 -4.72
N LEU A 248 3.59 -13.67 -3.70
CA LEU A 248 2.70 -14.30 -2.71
C LEU A 248 1.91 -13.26 -1.91
N HIS A 249 2.58 -12.22 -1.40
CA HIS A 249 1.96 -11.17 -0.61
C HIS A 249 0.92 -10.37 -1.41
N LEU A 250 1.24 -10.03 -2.66
CA LEU A 250 0.30 -9.39 -3.57
C LEU A 250 -0.92 -10.26 -3.84
N THR A 251 -0.72 -11.56 -4.09
CA THR A 251 -1.80 -12.49 -4.41
C THR A 251 -2.69 -12.75 -3.20
N ALA A 252 -2.11 -12.82 -2.00
CA ALA A 252 -2.84 -12.94 -0.74
C ALA A 252 -3.70 -11.70 -0.43
N GLY A 253 -3.33 -10.52 -0.97
CA GLY A 253 -4.03 -9.27 -0.69
C GLY A 253 -3.78 -8.72 0.72
N ASP A 254 -2.72 -9.20 1.39
CA ASP A 254 -2.39 -8.89 2.79
C ASP A 254 -1.63 -7.56 2.96
N ALA A 255 -1.68 -6.68 1.96
CA ALA A 255 -1.06 -5.37 2.00
C ALA A 255 -1.75 -4.47 3.05
N THR A 256 -1.18 -4.44 4.26
CA THR A 256 -1.70 -3.62 5.37
C THR A 256 -1.36 -2.15 5.26
N ARG A 257 -0.21 -1.82 4.64
CA ARG A 257 0.20 -0.45 4.36
C ARG A 257 -0.28 -0.01 2.98
N VAL A 258 -1.53 0.41 2.91
CA VAL A 258 -2.09 1.03 1.70
C VAL A 258 -1.78 2.52 1.73
N LEU A 259 -1.15 3.04 0.67
CA LEU A 259 -1.06 4.48 0.47
C LEU A 259 -2.48 5.01 0.26
N ALA A 260 -2.90 5.95 1.13
CA ALA A 260 -4.18 6.59 0.93
C ALA A 260 -4.20 7.26 -0.45
N PRO A 261 -5.31 7.14 -1.21
CA PRO A 261 -5.45 7.91 -2.44
C PRO A 261 -5.33 9.41 -2.12
N PRO A 262 -4.98 10.26 -3.11
CA PRO A 262 -4.96 11.70 -2.91
C PRO A 262 -6.27 12.15 -2.27
N LYS A 263 -6.14 12.98 -1.23
CA LYS A 263 -7.28 13.41 -0.41
C LYS A 263 -8.20 14.28 -1.26
N LYS A 264 -9.28 13.71 -1.78
CA LYS A 264 -10.42 14.46 -2.30
C LYS A 264 -11.18 15.03 -1.10
N GLU A 265 -11.39 16.34 -1.08
CA GLU A 265 -12.01 17.00 0.08
C GLU A 265 -13.52 16.76 0.12
N GLU A 266 -14.13 16.61 -1.06
CA GLU A 266 -15.53 16.27 -1.23
C GLU A 266 -15.73 14.93 -1.95
N GLY A 267 -16.99 14.46 -1.94
CA GLY A 267 -17.39 13.29 -2.72
C GLY A 267 -17.36 13.55 -4.23
N PRO A 268 -17.63 12.50 -5.03
CA PRO A 268 -17.76 12.65 -6.47
C PRO A 268 -18.89 13.64 -6.80
N ALA A 269 -18.66 14.49 -7.80
CA ALA A 269 -19.68 15.39 -8.31
C ALA A 269 -20.87 14.60 -8.88
N THR A 270 -22.07 15.08 -8.59
CA THR A 270 -23.31 14.57 -9.17
C THR A 270 -23.36 14.84 -10.67
N HIS A 271 -24.12 14.04 -11.41
CA HIS A 271 -24.31 14.25 -12.85
C HIS A 271 -24.89 15.65 -13.17
N ASP A 272 -25.73 16.19 -12.29
CA ASP A 272 -26.25 17.56 -12.42
C ASP A 272 -25.14 18.61 -12.31
N GLU A 273 -24.21 18.46 -11.36
CA GLU A 273 -23.04 19.37 -11.23
C GLU A 273 -22.16 19.33 -12.49
N TRP A 274 -21.98 18.15 -13.10
CA TRP A 274 -21.30 17.99 -14.39
C TRP A 274 -21.99 18.73 -15.52
N GLU A 275 -23.30 18.53 -15.70
CA GLU A 275 -24.05 19.21 -16.76
C GLU A 275 -24.11 20.73 -16.56
N ARG A 276 -24.20 21.20 -15.30
CA ARG A 276 -24.10 22.64 -14.98
C ARG A 276 -22.72 23.19 -15.34
N PHE A 277 -21.64 22.49 -15.02
CA PHE A 277 -20.30 22.90 -15.44
C PHE A 277 -20.20 22.99 -16.97
N TYR A 278 -20.63 21.96 -17.70
CA TYR A 278 -20.55 21.96 -19.16
C TYR A 278 -21.39 23.07 -19.80
N THR A 279 -22.57 23.34 -19.24
CA THR A 279 -23.45 24.42 -19.70
C THR A 279 -22.78 25.78 -19.51
N GLU A 280 -22.20 26.06 -18.34
CA GLU A 280 -21.50 27.33 -18.10
C GLU A 280 -20.22 27.44 -18.93
N ALA A 281 -19.49 26.35 -19.12
CA ALA A 281 -18.31 26.32 -19.97
C ALA A 281 -18.63 26.65 -21.44
N ALA A 282 -19.71 26.07 -21.99
CA ALA A 282 -20.17 26.38 -23.34
C ALA A 282 -20.55 27.87 -23.46
N ARG A 283 -21.31 28.41 -22.49
CA ARG A 283 -21.68 29.83 -22.46
C ARG A 283 -20.46 30.75 -22.40
N ALA A 284 -19.50 30.44 -21.54
CA ALA A 284 -18.28 31.24 -21.40
C ALA A 284 -17.45 31.24 -22.70
N LEU A 285 -17.29 30.07 -23.34
CA LEU A 285 -16.60 29.96 -24.62
C LEU A 285 -17.32 30.69 -25.75
N ALA A 286 -18.66 30.65 -25.78
CA ALA A 286 -19.46 31.38 -26.74
C ALA A 286 -19.32 32.91 -26.56
N ALA A 287 -19.34 33.40 -25.31
CA ALA A 287 -19.15 34.83 -25.02
C ALA A 287 -17.75 35.35 -25.41
N LEU A 288 -16.75 34.46 -25.47
CA LEU A 288 -15.40 34.76 -25.96
C LEU A 288 -15.26 34.63 -27.49
N ASP A 289 -16.36 34.39 -28.23
CA ASP A 289 -16.34 34.08 -29.67
C ASP A 289 -15.44 32.88 -30.04
N PHE A 290 -15.18 31.96 -29.09
CA PHE A 290 -14.25 30.83 -29.29
C PHE A 290 -14.72 29.89 -30.42
N PHE A 291 -16.03 29.79 -30.62
CA PHE A 291 -16.68 28.95 -31.64
C PHE A 291 -16.76 29.61 -33.02
N ARG A 292 -16.34 30.87 -33.20
CA ARG A 292 -16.45 31.58 -34.48
C ARG A 292 -15.82 30.83 -35.66
N THR A 293 -14.74 30.09 -35.41
CA THR A 293 -14.02 29.27 -36.40
C THR A 293 -14.03 27.78 -36.08
N ARG A 294 -14.77 27.36 -35.04
CA ARG A 294 -14.69 25.99 -34.48
C ARG A 294 -16.07 25.39 -34.29
N ASN A 295 -16.19 24.10 -34.55
CA ASN A 295 -17.43 23.38 -34.29
C ASN A 295 -17.66 23.22 -32.78
N GLU A 296 -18.72 23.84 -32.26
CA GLU A 296 -19.08 23.83 -30.84
C GLU A 296 -19.21 22.42 -30.28
N THR A 297 -19.90 21.53 -31.00
CA THR A 297 -20.13 20.15 -30.54
C THR A 297 -18.80 19.40 -30.37
N GLN A 298 -17.86 19.55 -31.30
CA GLN A 298 -16.56 18.90 -31.21
C GLN A 298 -15.71 19.46 -30.07
N VAL A 299 -15.69 20.78 -29.89
CA VAL A 299 -14.98 21.42 -28.78
C VAL A 299 -15.55 20.97 -27.44
N MET A 300 -16.87 21.00 -27.27
CA MET A 300 -17.50 20.60 -26.02
C MET A 300 -17.33 19.11 -25.72
N ARG A 301 -17.27 18.24 -26.74
CA ARG A 301 -16.87 16.83 -26.57
C ARG A 301 -15.43 16.72 -26.03
N ALA A 302 -14.51 17.54 -26.52
CA ALA A 302 -13.13 17.56 -26.03
C ALA A 302 -13.04 18.08 -24.58
N VAL A 303 -13.79 19.13 -24.23
CA VAL A 303 -13.88 19.65 -22.84
C VAL A 303 -14.44 18.59 -21.89
N ARG A 304 -15.53 17.91 -22.27
CA ARG A 304 -16.11 16.81 -21.49
C ARG A 304 -15.10 15.68 -21.27
N SER A 305 -14.45 15.25 -22.34
CA SER A 305 -13.41 14.20 -22.30
C SER A 305 -12.24 14.59 -21.39
N LEU A 306 -11.76 15.84 -21.47
CA LEU A 306 -10.69 16.34 -20.62
C LEU A 306 -11.09 16.34 -19.14
N ALA A 307 -12.26 16.91 -18.83
CA ALA A 307 -12.71 17.06 -17.46
C ALA A 307 -12.98 15.70 -16.78
N VAL A 308 -13.53 14.72 -17.51
CA VAL A 308 -13.72 13.36 -16.98
C VAL A 308 -12.39 12.67 -16.68
N ARG A 309 -11.39 12.82 -17.56
CA ARG A 309 -10.05 12.24 -17.32
C ARG A 309 -9.32 12.84 -16.12
N ALA A 310 -9.65 14.07 -15.76
CA ALA A 310 -9.08 14.73 -14.58
C ALA A 310 -9.67 14.20 -13.26
N GLU A 311 -10.82 13.50 -13.31
CA GLU A 311 -11.54 12.98 -12.14
C GLU A 311 -11.71 13.96 -10.96
N PRO A 312 -12.17 15.21 -11.21
CA PRO A 312 -12.33 16.20 -10.15
C PRO A 312 -13.37 15.79 -9.12
N ASP A 313 -13.18 16.22 -7.88
CA ASP A 313 -14.22 16.17 -6.86
C ASP A 313 -15.28 17.26 -7.05
N SER A 314 -16.35 17.22 -6.24
CA SER A 314 -17.43 18.20 -6.29
C SER A 314 -16.95 19.65 -6.08
N ARG A 315 -15.96 19.88 -5.21
CA ARG A 315 -15.42 21.20 -4.93
C ARG A 315 -14.64 21.74 -6.13
N GLU A 316 -13.77 20.91 -6.70
CA GLU A 316 -12.97 21.23 -7.88
C GLU A 316 -13.87 21.54 -9.08
N LEU A 317 -14.91 20.75 -9.31
CA LEU A 317 -15.85 20.98 -10.40
C LEU A 317 -16.66 22.28 -10.21
N LYS A 318 -17.09 22.57 -8.98
CA LYS A 318 -17.70 23.86 -8.63
C LYS A 318 -16.74 25.02 -8.88
N MET A 319 -15.47 24.86 -8.52
CA MET A 319 -14.44 25.88 -8.78
C MET A 319 -14.26 26.11 -10.27
N MET A 320 -14.17 25.05 -11.08
CA MET A 320 -14.10 25.15 -12.55
C MET A 320 -15.32 25.87 -13.13
N ARG A 321 -16.52 25.54 -12.66
CA ARG A 321 -17.76 26.23 -13.05
C ARG A 321 -17.72 27.71 -12.65
N SER A 322 -17.24 28.04 -11.46
CA SER A 322 -17.08 29.43 -11.01
C SER A 322 -16.11 30.21 -11.90
N MET A 323 -15.03 29.59 -12.40
CA MET A 323 -14.14 30.24 -13.38
C MET A 323 -14.90 30.61 -14.65
N CYS A 324 -15.74 29.71 -15.19
CA CYS A 324 -16.57 30.00 -16.36
C CYS A 324 -17.57 31.14 -16.07
N PHE A 325 -18.15 31.17 -14.87
CA PHE A 325 -19.05 32.23 -14.46
C PHE A 325 -18.36 33.60 -14.40
N GLU A 326 -17.13 33.67 -13.86
CA GLU A 326 -16.37 34.92 -13.78
C GLU A 326 -15.92 35.45 -15.15
N VAL A 327 -15.68 34.56 -16.12
CA VAL A 327 -15.49 34.96 -17.53
C VAL A 327 -16.72 35.71 -18.04
N LEU A 328 -17.92 35.13 -17.87
CA LEU A 328 -19.17 35.74 -18.31
C LEU A 328 -19.43 37.10 -17.64
N ARG A 329 -19.23 37.19 -16.31
CA ARG A 329 -19.40 38.46 -15.58
C ARG A 329 -18.45 39.54 -16.07
N THR A 330 -17.20 39.19 -16.36
CA THR A 330 -16.19 40.14 -16.81
C THR A 330 -16.52 40.68 -18.20
N ILE A 331 -16.94 39.82 -19.13
CA ILE A 331 -17.40 40.24 -20.46
C ILE A 331 -18.59 41.18 -20.35
N GLY A 332 -19.59 40.86 -19.53
CA GLY A 332 -20.75 41.73 -19.31
C GLY A 332 -20.38 43.11 -18.76
N ARG A 333 -19.42 43.19 -17.81
CA ARG A 333 -18.92 44.48 -17.30
C ARG A 333 -18.25 45.31 -18.40
N ILE A 334 -17.41 44.69 -19.24
CA ILE A 334 -16.72 45.37 -20.35
C ILE A 334 -17.73 45.90 -21.37
N GLN A 335 -18.73 45.09 -21.73
CA GLN A 335 -19.77 45.50 -22.67
C GLN A 335 -20.59 46.68 -22.15
N ASN A 336 -20.99 46.65 -20.88
CA ASN A 336 -21.74 47.73 -20.24
C ASN A 336 -20.93 49.03 -20.16
N ALA A 337 -19.64 48.95 -19.81
CA ALA A 337 -18.75 50.11 -19.79
C ALA A 337 -18.58 50.72 -21.20
N THR A 338 -18.45 49.87 -22.22
CA THR A 338 -18.34 50.31 -23.61
C THR A 338 -19.63 50.95 -24.12
N ALA A 339 -20.79 50.40 -23.75
CA ALA A 339 -22.09 50.95 -24.10
C ALA A 339 -22.34 52.32 -23.43
N ALA A 340 -21.95 52.47 -22.16
CA ALA A 340 -22.04 53.73 -21.43
C ALA A 340 -21.16 54.83 -22.08
N SER A 341 -19.92 54.51 -22.46
CA SER A 341 -19.04 55.47 -23.17
C SER A 341 -19.66 55.95 -24.48
N ARG A 342 -20.22 55.03 -25.29
CA ARG A 342 -20.84 55.37 -26.58
C ARG A 342 -22.14 56.18 -26.45
N ALA A 343 -22.81 56.12 -25.30
CA ALA A 343 -24.02 56.91 -25.05
C ALA A 343 -23.64 58.36 -24.74
N VAL A 344 -22.57 58.58 -23.96
CA VAL A 344 -22.04 59.91 -23.67
C VAL A 344 -21.54 60.59 -24.95
N ASP A 345 -20.80 59.88 -25.80
CA ASP A 345 -20.29 60.40 -27.09
C ASP A 345 -21.39 60.75 -28.13
N ARG A 346 -22.67 60.44 -27.86
CA ARG A 346 -23.81 60.74 -28.75
C ARG A 346 -24.66 61.92 -28.27
N GLU A 347 -24.46 62.35 -27.02
CA GLU A 347 -25.18 63.50 -26.44
C GLU A 347 -24.36 64.80 -26.49
N GLU A 348 -23.06 64.70 -26.80
CA GLU A 348 -22.21 65.81 -27.27
C GLU A 348 -22.27 65.96 -28.80
#